data_AF-A0A371Y7Q0-F1
#
_entry.id   AF-A0A371Y7Q0-F1
#
_cell.length_a   1.000
_cell.length_b   1.000
_cell.length_c   1.000
_cell.angle_alpha   90.00
_cell.angle_beta   90.00
_cell.angle_gamma   90.00
#
_symmetry.space_group_name_H-M   'P 1'
#
loop_
_entity.id
_entity.type
_entity.pdbx_description
1 polymer ?
#
loop_
_entity_poly.entity_id
_entity_poly.type
_entity_poly.pdbx_seq_one_letter_code
_entity_poly.pdbx_strand_id
1 'polypeptide(L)' 'MTPRGRAKDGFEGDNPYQVGQTGLIGNPAAAHVMDGADTLLLGTDFPYRDRYPRGKKVVRVDRARARGPLSA' A
#
# COMPACT_ATOMS: atom_id res chain seq x y z
N MET A 1 -12.44 19.25 -4.82
CA MET A 1 -12.03 17.97 -5.42
C MET A 1 -11.05 17.31 -4.45
N THR A 2 -11.53 16.37 -3.63
CA THR A 2 -10.70 15.71 -2.60
C THR A 2 -9.69 14.79 -3.28
N PRO A 3 -8.40 14.84 -2.95
CA PRO A 3 -7.43 13.89 -3.50
C PRO A 3 -7.87 12.47 -3.12
N ARG A 4 -8.12 11.61 -4.13
CA ARG A 4 -8.51 10.20 -3.95
C ARG A 4 -7.45 9.30 -4.57
N GLY A 5 -7.05 8.24 -3.87
CA GLY A 5 -6.06 7.30 -4.40
C GLY A 5 -6.60 6.56 -5.63
N ARG A 6 -5.77 6.34 -6.65
CA ARG A 6 -6.19 5.74 -7.94
C ARG A 6 -6.84 4.35 -7.84
N ALA A 7 -6.50 3.59 -6.80
CA ALA A 7 -7.06 2.26 -6.58
C ALA A 7 -8.40 2.26 -5.80
N LYS A 8 -8.83 3.41 -5.28
CA LYS A 8 -9.99 3.53 -4.38
C LYS A 8 -11.28 3.05 -5.05
N ASP A 9 -11.53 3.47 -6.29
CA ASP A 9 -12.76 3.14 -7.02
C ASP A 9 -12.88 1.64 -7.38
N GLY A 10 -11.77 0.90 -7.39
CA GLY A 10 -11.75 -0.53 -7.69
C GLY A 10 -11.86 -1.46 -6.47
N PHE A 11 -11.74 -0.93 -5.25
CA PHE A 11 -11.66 -1.73 -4.02
C PHE A 11 -12.68 -1.32 -2.93
N GLU A 12 -13.41 -0.20 -3.07
CA GLU A 12 -14.41 0.31 -2.11
C GLU A 12 -15.83 -0.26 -2.24
N GLY A 13 -16.02 -1.35 -2.98
CA GLY A 13 -17.28 -2.10 -2.97
C GLY A 13 -17.49 -2.90 -1.67
N ASP A 14 -18.25 -3.99 -1.74
CA ASP A 14 -18.43 -4.93 -0.63
C ASP A 14 -17.18 -5.80 -0.40
N ASN A 15 -16.10 -5.20 0.10
CA ASN A 15 -14.88 -5.92 0.46
C ASN A 15 -14.69 -5.95 1.99
N PRO A 16 -14.98 -7.09 2.66
CA PRO A 16 -14.86 -7.20 4.12
C PRO A 16 -13.41 -7.13 4.62
N TYR A 17 -12.43 -7.24 3.72
CA TYR A 17 -11.01 -7.15 4.03
C TYR A 17 -10.43 -5.74 3.85
N GLN A 18 -11.26 -4.78 3.43
CA GLN A 18 -10.78 -3.42 3.20
C GLN A 18 -10.56 -2.69 4.53
N VAL A 19 -9.28 -2.44 4.84
CA VAL A 19 -8.87 -1.69 6.05
C VAL A 19 -8.72 -0.18 5.81
N GLY A 20 -8.97 0.28 4.57
CA GLY A 20 -8.88 1.68 4.16
C GLY A 20 -7.61 2.00 3.36
N GLN A 21 -7.14 3.24 3.44
CA GLN A 21 -5.95 3.71 2.72
C GLN A 21 -4.91 4.24 3.70
N THR A 22 -3.63 3.96 3.43
CA THR A 22 -2.49 4.58 4.12
C THR A 22 -1.95 5.76 3.28
N GLY A 23 -1.22 6.69 3.89
CA GLY A 23 -0.68 7.88 3.23
C GLY A 23 -0.94 9.16 4.02
N LEU A 24 -0.68 10.33 3.42
CA LEU A 24 -0.92 11.63 4.07
C LEU A 24 -2.40 11.90 4.37
N ILE A 25 -3.30 11.28 3.60
CA ILE A 25 -4.75 11.43 3.69
C ILE A 25 -5.44 10.10 4.06
N GLY A 26 -4.66 9.14 4.58
CA GLY A 26 -5.13 7.82 4.96
C GLY A 26 -5.73 7.76 6.36
N ASN A 27 -6.18 6.56 6.76
CA ASN A 27 -6.66 6.29 8.12
C ASN A 27 -5.55 5.63 8.99
N PRO A 28 -5.63 5.72 10.33
CA PRO A 28 -4.64 5.12 11.22
C PRO A 28 -4.67 3.58 11.22
N ALA A 29 -5.84 2.99 10.94
CA ALA A 29 -5.98 1.52 10.86
C ALA A 29 -5.12 0.93 9.74
N ALA A 30 -5.15 1.51 8.54
CA ALA A 30 -4.30 1.06 7.43
C ALA A 30 -2.81 1.31 7.71
N ALA A 31 -2.45 2.39 8.40
CA ALA A 31 -1.06 2.63 8.81
C ALA A 31 -0.56 1.53 9.78
N HIS A 32 -1.38 1.17 10.77
CA HIS A 32 -1.02 0.12 11.73
C HIS A 32 -0.88 -1.26 11.08
N VAL A 33 -1.78 -1.61 10.15
CA VAL A 33 -1.69 -2.87 9.39
C VAL A 33 -0.42 -2.91 8.53
N MET A 34 -0.02 -1.77 7.94
CA MET A 34 1.19 -1.68 7.14
C MET A 34 2.46 -1.91 7.98
N ASP A 35 2.52 -1.38 9.20
CA ASP A 35 3.66 -1.57 10.11
C ASP A 35 3.68 -2.97 10.74
N GLY A 36 2.49 -3.53 11.03
CA GLY A 36 2.34 -4.85 11.66
C GLY A 36 2.44 -6.03 10.70
N ALA A 37 2.40 -5.80 9.38
CA ALA A 37 2.43 -6.87 8.39
C ALA A 37 3.81 -7.56 8.31
N ASP A 38 3.83 -8.89 8.39
CA ASP A 38 5.05 -9.67 8.16
C ASP A 38 5.46 -9.73 6.68
N THR A 39 4.48 -9.58 5.78
CA THR A 39 4.68 -9.55 4.33
C THR A 39 3.73 -8.55 3.70
N LEU A 40 4.28 -7.66 2.87
CA LEU A 40 3.55 -6.64 2.14
C LEU A 40 3.49 -6.97 0.65
N LEU A 41 2.29 -7.12 0.09
CA LEU A 41 2.07 -7.33 -1.34
C LEU A 41 1.57 -6.05 -2.01
N LEU A 42 2.28 -5.57 -3.04
CA LEU A 42 1.98 -4.31 -3.72
C LEU A 42 1.69 -4.55 -5.20
N GLY A 43 0.49 -4.16 -5.64
CA GLY A 43 0.11 -4.05 -7.06
C GLY A 43 0.08 -2.61 -7.57
N THR A 44 0.70 -1.67 -6.84
CA THR A 44 0.57 -0.22 -7.05
C THR A 44 1.90 0.49 -6.81
N ASP A 45 2.10 1.61 -7.49
CA ASP A 45 3.24 2.52 -7.32
C ASP A 45 3.03 3.41 -6.09
N PHE A 46 3.12 2.82 -4.89
CA PHE A 46 2.98 3.56 -3.64
C PHE A 46 4.23 4.44 -3.41
N PRO A 47 4.09 5.77 -3.39
CA PRO A 47 5.23 6.69 -3.45
C PRO A 47 5.98 6.85 -2.11
N TYR A 48 5.35 6.50 -0.98
CA TYR A 48 5.91 6.71 0.35
C TYR A 48 6.68 5.47 0.84
N ARG A 49 7.95 5.35 0.42
CA ARG A 49 8.81 4.19 0.74
C ARG A 49 9.16 4.10 2.23
N ASP A 50 9.28 5.24 2.91
CA ASP A 50 9.57 5.29 4.36
C ASP A 50 8.46 4.70 5.23
N ARG A 51 7.29 4.42 4.63
CA ARG A 51 6.14 3.79 5.28
C ARG A 51 6.03 2.30 4.97
N TYR A 52 7.06 1.72 4.36
CA TYR A 52 7.15 0.27 4.24
C TYR A 52 7.56 -0.33 5.60
N PRO A 53 7.05 -1.53 5.92
CA PRO A 53 7.47 -2.20 7.13
C PRO A 53 8.95 -2.54 7.06
N ARG A 54 9.72 -2.02 8.02
CA ARG A 54 11.17 -2.22 8.09
C ARG A 54 11.51 -3.67 8.37
N GLY A 55 12.44 -4.23 7.60
CA GLY A 55 12.94 -5.61 7.79
C GLY A 55 11.91 -6.71 7.47
N LYS A 56 10.83 -6.38 6.78
CA LYS A 56 9.79 -7.34 6.36
C LYS A 56 9.87 -7.64 4.87
N LYS A 57 9.21 -8.72 4.44
CA LYS A 57 9.20 -9.11 3.03
C LYS A 57 8.24 -8.22 2.25
N VAL A 58 8.74 -7.52 1.23
CA VAL A 58 7.92 -6.73 0.32
C VAL A 58 7.93 -7.39 -1.05
N VAL A 59 6.76 -7.86 -1.51
CA VAL A 59 6.55 -8.46 -2.83
C VAL A 59 5.81 -7.44 -3.68
N ARG A 60 6.38 -7.07 -4.83
CA ARG A 60 5.72 -6.21 -5.80
C ARG A 60 5.35 -6.99 -7.05
N VAL A 61 4.09 -6.91 -7.43
CA VAL A 61 3.57 -7.44 -8.68
C VAL A 61 3.25 -6.26 -9.58
N ASP A 62 4.07 -6.06 -10.60
CA ASP A 62 3.94 -4.98 -11.57
C ASP A 62 4.15 -5.55 -12.99
N ARG A 63 3.47 -4.98 -13.98
CA ARG A 63 3.70 -5.32 -15.40
C ARG A 63 5.00 -4.69 -15.91
N ALA A 64 5.46 -3.61 -15.29
CA ALA A 64 6.74 -2.98 -15.62
C ALA A 64 7.91 -3.77 -15.01
N ARG A 65 8.80 -4.30 -15.87
CA ARG A 65 9.93 -5.16 -15.48
C ARG A 65 11.00 -4.46 -14.63
N ALA A 66 11.18 -3.15 -14.78
CA ALA A 66 12.32 -2.43 -14.23
C ALA A 66 11.87 -1.22 -13.41
N ARG A 67 11.63 -1.44 -12.12
CA ARG A 67 11.70 -0.36 -11.13
C ARG A 67 12.68 -0.81 -10.05
N GLY A 68 13.53 0.12 -9.62
CA GLY A 68 14.68 -0.16 -8.75
C GLY A 68 14.34 -0.95 -7.49
N PRO A 69 15.36 -1.52 -6.82
CA PRO A 69 15.17 -2.47 -5.73
C PRO A 69 14.24 -1.91 -4.66
N LEU A 70 13.34 -2.76 -4.15
CA LEU A 70 12.49 -2.46 -3.00
C LEU A 70 13.35 -2.47 -1.74
N SER A 71 14.00 -1.36 -1.43
CA SER A 71 14.60 -1.16 -0.12
C SER A 71 13.49 -0.83 0.88
N ALA A 72 13.30 -1.71 1.87
CA ALA A 72 12.57 -1.45 3.11
C ALA A 72 13.55 -0.96 4.18
#